data_AF-A0A1C9WR68-F1
#
_entry.id   AF-A0A1C9WR68-F1
#
_cell.length_a   1.000
_cell.length_b   1.000
_cell.length_c   1.000
_cell.angle_alpha   90.00
_cell.angle_beta   90.00
_cell.angle_gamma   90.00
#
_symmetry.space_group_name_H-M   'P 1'
#
loop_
_entity.id
_entity.type
_entity.pdbx_description
1 polymer ?
#
loop_
_entity_poly.entity_id
_entity_poly.type
_entity_poly.pdbx_seq_one_letter_code
_entity_poly.pdbx_strand_id
1 'polypeptide(L)'
;MDESSLLSFLTSLERLAASMLLQRYYATPRASRYVELLKQLAAGRGMQSPALKLSGEELAKCRNELDGEIYRNSAQAKYVLLRLDEDLADASGVSYEHRVVSIEHVLPQTPREGSEWNEDFTEYDHGQWLHRLGNLVLLSRSKNSQAQNYDFTEKKSKYFQSSRGTSNFALTSQVLNSVSWTPEVVERRHSDLVNRLVGIWNLGEENAEESDPDAHGVLTLFGTGGVHALGRFSGNGHFVVEEAMVRPQVRVSMRNSFKDLRDGLRLKQVLVEEGDLLKLVEPLTFTSSSAAAEFVLGYSASGPLMWKSVSGV
;
A
#
# COMPACT_ATOMS: atom_id res chain seq x y z
N MET A 1 11.81 -26.41 21.08
CA MET A 1 11.64 -25.20 20.26
C MET A 1 12.25 -24.08 21.07
N ASP A 2 13.30 -23.44 20.57
CA ASP A 2 13.86 -22.25 21.21
C ASP A 2 12.94 -21.03 20.97
N GLU A 3 13.17 -19.95 21.72
CA GLU A 3 12.36 -18.72 21.68
C GLU A 3 12.33 -18.10 20.27
N SER A 4 13.45 -18.12 19.56
CA SER A 4 13.57 -17.62 18.18
C SER A 4 12.72 -18.41 17.19
N SER A 5 12.70 -19.74 17.33
CA SER A 5 11.90 -20.64 16.49
C SER A 5 10.41 -20.47 16.75
N LEU A 6 10.02 -20.27 18.02
CA LEU A 6 8.64 -20.00 18.39
C LEU A 6 8.17 -18.65 17.84
N LEU A 7 8.99 -17.61 17.97
CA LEU A 7 8.70 -16.29 17.42
C LEU A 7 8.51 -16.37 15.90
N SER A 8 9.44 -17.00 15.18
CA SER A 8 9.37 -17.16 13.72
C SER A 8 8.09 -17.89 13.26
N PHE A 9 7.68 -18.91 14.02
CA PHE A 9 6.43 -19.63 13.77
C PHE A 9 5.20 -18.74 14.00
N LEU A 10 5.15 -18.04 15.13
CA LEU A 10 4.03 -17.15 15.45
C LEU A 10 3.92 -15.98 14.46
N THR A 11 5.03 -15.40 14.03
CA THR A 11 5.06 -14.38 12.96
C THR A 11 4.52 -14.92 11.65
N SER A 12 4.91 -16.14 11.26
CA SER A 12 4.41 -16.77 10.03
C SER A 12 2.92 -17.12 10.12
N LEU A 13 2.45 -17.53 11.30
CA LEU A 13 1.04 -17.82 11.56
C LEU A 13 0.21 -16.53 11.54
N GLU A 14 0.73 -15.43 12.10
CA GLU A 14 0.11 -14.11 12.03
C GLU A 14 0.01 -13.64 10.58
N ARG A 15 1.09 -13.74 9.79
CA ARG A 15 1.11 -13.44 8.34
C ARG A 15 0.01 -14.21 7.60
N LEU A 16 -0.15 -15.51 7.87
CA LEU A 16 -1.21 -16.33 7.28
C LEU A 16 -2.61 -15.88 7.73
N ALA A 17 -2.79 -15.57 9.01
CA ALA A 17 -4.08 -15.11 9.52
C ALA A 17 -4.48 -13.74 8.93
N ALA A 18 -3.53 -12.81 8.86
CA ALA A 18 -3.70 -11.49 8.27
C ALA A 18 -4.02 -11.60 6.77
N SER A 19 -3.34 -12.47 6.03
CA SER A 19 -3.61 -12.64 4.59
C SER A 19 -5.04 -13.10 4.30
N MET A 20 -5.54 -14.08 5.07
CA MET A 20 -6.91 -14.58 4.95
C MET A 20 -7.94 -13.52 5.38
N LEU A 21 -7.62 -12.67 6.37
CA LEU A 21 -8.45 -11.54 6.77
C LEU A 21 -8.51 -10.48 5.66
N LEU A 22 -7.37 -10.14 5.05
CA LEU A 22 -7.27 -9.19 3.95
C LEU A 22 -8.08 -9.66 2.73
N GLN A 23 -7.96 -10.93 2.37
CA GLN A 23 -8.67 -11.53 1.26
C GLN A 23 -10.11 -11.96 1.58
N ARG A 24 -10.60 -11.70 2.79
CA ARG A 24 -11.98 -11.99 3.23
C ARG A 24 -12.37 -13.45 3.06
N TYR A 25 -11.46 -14.37 3.37
CA TYR A 25 -11.75 -15.79 3.28
C TYR A 25 -12.95 -16.15 4.15
N TYR A 26 -13.91 -16.85 3.55
CA TYR A 26 -15.05 -17.40 4.28
C TYR A 26 -14.58 -18.39 5.36
N ALA A 27 -15.44 -18.64 6.35
CA ALA A 27 -15.10 -19.49 7.48
C ALA A 27 -14.58 -20.88 7.07
N THR A 28 -15.18 -21.48 6.03
CA THR A 28 -14.86 -22.85 5.58
C THR A 28 -13.45 -22.97 4.96
N PRO A 29 -13.06 -22.21 3.91
CA PRO A 29 -11.68 -22.26 3.40
C PRO A 29 -10.61 -21.98 4.46
N ARG A 30 -10.88 -21.02 5.35
CA ARG A 30 -9.99 -20.69 6.47
C ARG A 30 -9.82 -21.87 7.45
N ALA A 31 -10.91 -22.51 7.84
CA ALA A 31 -10.87 -23.69 8.69
C ALA A 31 -10.11 -24.85 8.03
N SER A 32 -10.35 -25.09 6.73
CA SER A 32 -9.63 -26.10 5.96
C SER A 32 -8.12 -25.84 5.94
N ARG A 33 -7.69 -24.58 5.74
CA ARG A 33 -6.26 -24.21 5.74
C ARG A 33 -5.61 -24.50 7.10
N TYR A 34 -6.28 -24.16 8.20
CA TYR A 34 -5.78 -24.45 9.55
C TYR A 34 -5.77 -25.94 9.88
N VAL A 35 -6.79 -26.71 9.48
CA VAL A 35 -6.82 -28.16 9.66
C VAL A 35 -5.65 -28.82 8.92
N GLU A 36 -5.36 -28.38 7.70
CA GLU A 36 -4.23 -28.88 6.93
C GLU A 36 -2.89 -28.51 7.58
N LEU A 37 -2.76 -27.27 8.07
CA LEU A 37 -1.58 -26.85 8.84
C LEU A 37 -1.39 -27.73 10.09
N LEU A 38 -2.44 -28.00 10.86
CA LEU A 38 -2.36 -28.86 12.05
C LEU A 38 -1.88 -30.29 11.71
N LYS A 39 -2.36 -30.88 10.61
CA LYS A 39 -1.89 -32.19 10.12
C LYS A 39 -0.40 -32.15 9.78
N GLN A 40 0.04 -31.11 9.09
CA GLN A 40 1.44 -30.92 8.69
C GLN A 40 2.37 -30.73 9.91
N LEU A 41 1.90 -29.99 10.91
CA LEU A 41 2.61 -29.82 12.19
C LEU A 41 2.70 -31.14 12.96
N ALA A 42 1.62 -31.92 13.04
CA ALA A 42 1.62 -33.24 13.67
C ALA A 42 2.56 -34.23 12.95
N ALA A 43 2.74 -34.07 11.64
CA ALA A 43 3.72 -34.83 10.84
C ALA A 43 5.17 -34.30 10.98
N GLY A 44 5.43 -33.34 11.85
CA GLY A 44 6.78 -32.83 12.13
C GLY A 44 7.32 -31.82 11.11
N ARG A 45 6.49 -31.29 10.20
CA ARG A 45 6.97 -30.33 9.17
C ARG A 45 7.35 -28.96 9.73
N GLY A 46 6.76 -28.55 10.86
CA GLY A 46 7.08 -27.26 11.50
C GLY A 46 6.95 -26.07 10.54
N MET A 47 7.99 -25.25 10.45
CA MET A 47 8.08 -24.10 9.54
C MET A 47 8.01 -24.46 8.04
N GLN A 48 8.33 -25.71 7.69
CA GLN A 48 8.28 -26.19 6.30
C GLN A 48 6.89 -26.63 5.86
N SER A 49 5.87 -26.44 6.70
CA SER A 49 4.47 -26.76 6.39
C SER A 49 3.97 -25.91 5.21
N PRO A 50 3.64 -26.49 4.04
CA PRO A 50 3.15 -25.72 2.89
C PRO A 50 1.89 -24.90 3.19
N ALA A 51 1.03 -25.36 4.10
CA ALA A 51 -0.16 -24.63 4.51
C ALA A 51 0.13 -23.33 5.27
N LEU A 52 1.36 -23.18 5.80
CA LEU A 52 1.83 -21.97 6.49
C LEU A 52 2.31 -20.88 5.51
N LYS A 53 2.73 -21.27 4.30
CA LYS A 53 3.28 -20.37 3.29
C LYS A 53 2.16 -19.69 2.50
N LEU A 54 2.43 -18.50 1.97
CA LEU A 54 1.55 -17.79 1.04
C LEU A 54 2.06 -17.99 -0.38
N SER A 55 1.17 -18.27 -1.31
CA SER A 55 1.47 -18.28 -2.74
C SER A 55 1.70 -16.86 -3.27
N GLY A 56 2.38 -16.74 -4.42
CA GLY A 56 2.57 -15.45 -5.10
C GLY A 56 1.26 -14.72 -5.39
N GLU A 57 0.19 -15.47 -5.72
CA GLU A 57 -1.15 -14.91 -5.91
C GLU A 57 -1.73 -14.36 -4.61
N GLU A 58 -1.61 -15.08 -3.49
CA GLU A 58 -2.05 -14.61 -2.18
C GLU A 58 -1.30 -13.34 -1.76
N LEU A 59 0.02 -13.29 -1.99
CA LEU A 59 0.84 -12.12 -1.71
C LEU A 59 0.39 -10.90 -2.53
N ALA A 60 0.20 -11.08 -3.84
CA ALA A 60 -0.28 -10.02 -4.73
C ALA A 60 -1.66 -9.50 -4.33
N LYS A 61 -2.59 -10.41 -3.98
CA LYS A 61 -3.91 -10.04 -3.48
C LYS A 61 -3.83 -9.24 -2.18
N CYS A 62 -3.01 -9.67 -1.22
CA CYS A 62 -2.83 -8.93 0.02
C CYS A 62 -2.30 -7.51 -0.23
N ARG A 63 -1.30 -7.35 -1.11
CA ARG A 63 -0.78 -6.01 -1.48
C ARG A 63 -1.88 -5.13 -2.09
N ASN A 64 -2.68 -5.68 -3.00
CA ASN A 64 -3.78 -4.95 -3.64
C ASN A 64 -4.87 -4.54 -2.63
N GLU A 65 -5.21 -5.42 -1.67
CA GLU A 65 -6.19 -5.09 -0.62
C GLU A 65 -5.69 -3.98 0.33
N LEU A 66 -4.38 -3.95 0.61
CA LEU A 66 -3.78 -2.89 1.45
C LEU A 66 -3.69 -1.54 0.75
N ASP A 67 -3.37 -1.56 -0.55
CA ASP A 67 -3.38 -0.36 -1.39
C ASP A 67 -4.82 0.15 -1.61
N GLY A 68 -5.83 -0.72 -1.52
CA GLY A 68 -7.23 -0.40 -1.77
C GLY A 68 -7.99 0.34 -0.66
N GLU A 69 -9.31 0.42 -0.85
CA GLU A 69 -10.27 1.05 0.08
C GLU A 69 -10.61 0.15 1.27
N ILE A 70 -9.64 -0.07 2.14
CA ILE A 70 -9.74 -1.02 3.26
C ILE A 70 -10.89 -0.72 4.22
N TYR A 71 -11.30 0.55 4.38
CA TYR A 71 -12.39 0.91 5.29
C TYR A 71 -13.76 0.37 4.87
N ARG A 72 -13.94 -0.06 3.61
CA ARG A 72 -15.17 -0.75 3.17
C ARG A 72 -15.48 -1.97 4.03
N ASN A 73 -14.47 -2.54 4.70
CA ASN A 73 -14.66 -3.45 5.81
C ASN A 73 -14.02 -2.88 7.09
N SER A 74 -14.82 -2.25 7.94
CA SER A 74 -14.32 -1.58 9.14
C SER A 74 -13.64 -2.51 10.15
N ALA A 75 -14.02 -3.79 10.21
CA ALA A 75 -13.37 -4.78 11.07
C ALA A 75 -11.95 -5.11 10.57
N GLN A 76 -11.80 -5.29 9.25
CA GLN A 76 -10.52 -5.48 8.59
C GLN A 76 -9.62 -4.25 8.77
N ALA A 77 -10.13 -3.06 8.42
CA ALA A 77 -9.39 -1.81 8.61
C ALA A 77 -8.93 -1.62 10.05
N LYS A 78 -9.79 -1.95 11.03
CA LYS A 78 -9.45 -1.82 12.46
C LYS A 78 -8.28 -2.71 12.85
N TYR A 79 -8.27 -3.97 12.42
CA TYR A 79 -7.14 -4.87 12.68
C TYR A 79 -5.85 -4.33 12.07
N VAL A 80 -5.88 -3.93 10.79
CA VAL A 80 -4.70 -3.40 10.10
C VAL A 80 -4.16 -2.14 10.78
N LEU A 81 -5.02 -1.19 11.14
CA LEU A 81 -4.61 0.04 11.81
C LEU A 81 -4.04 -0.22 13.21
N LEU A 82 -4.59 -1.20 13.96
CA LEU A 82 -4.05 -1.58 15.27
C LEU A 82 -2.67 -2.22 15.15
N ARG A 83 -2.47 -3.11 14.16
CA ARG A 83 -1.18 -3.74 13.92
C ARG A 83 -0.11 -2.72 13.48
N LEU A 84 -0.51 -1.77 12.65
CA LEU A 84 0.33 -0.66 12.23
C LEU A 84 0.67 0.28 13.38
N ASP A 85 -0.29 0.54 14.27
CA ASP A 85 -0.05 1.34 15.46
C ASP A 85 0.94 0.68 16.41
N GLU A 86 0.83 -0.64 16.61
CA GLU A 86 1.77 -1.44 17.40
C GLU A 86 3.20 -1.36 16.84
N ASP A 87 3.41 -1.52 15.52
CA ASP A 87 4.71 -1.33 14.86
C ASP A 87 5.31 0.06 15.12
N LEU A 88 4.48 1.10 15.06
CA LEU A 88 4.89 2.48 15.33
C LEU A 88 5.12 2.76 16.82
N ALA A 89 4.40 2.05 17.70
CA ALA A 89 4.47 2.16 19.14
C ALA A 89 5.74 1.51 19.69
N ASP A 90 6.11 0.33 19.19
CA ASP A 90 7.34 -0.37 19.55
C ASP A 90 8.58 0.48 19.20
N ALA A 91 8.54 1.21 18.09
CA ALA A 91 9.58 2.18 17.73
C ALA A 91 9.65 3.39 18.69
N SER A 92 8.59 3.68 19.45
CA SER A 92 8.49 4.81 20.37
C SER A 92 8.46 4.43 21.86
N GLY A 93 8.37 3.14 22.19
CA GLY A 93 8.34 2.61 23.56
C GLY A 93 7.05 2.91 24.33
N VAL A 94 5.94 3.21 23.63
CA VAL A 94 4.68 3.63 24.25
C VAL A 94 3.73 2.45 24.43
N SER A 95 3.26 2.20 25.67
CA SER A 95 2.23 1.21 25.97
C SER A 95 0.85 1.87 26.14
N TYR A 96 -0.19 1.21 25.62
CA TYR A 96 -1.53 1.77 25.57
C TYR A 96 -2.57 0.92 26.32
N GLU A 97 -3.36 1.54 27.20
CA GLU A 97 -4.61 0.95 27.71
C GLU A 97 -5.79 1.41 26.84
N HIS A 98 -6.14 0.65 25.81
CA HIS A 98 -7.21 1.02 24.88
C HIS A 98 -8.49 0.22 25.10
N ARG A 99 -9.33 0.64 26.07
CA ARG A 99 -10.62 -0.03 26.33
C ARG A 99 -11.63 0.07 25.18
N VAL A 100 -11.61 1.15 24.37
CA VAL A 100 -12.54 1.32 23.23
C VAL A 100 -11.90 2.12 22.08
N VAL A 101 -11.68 1.45 20.95
CA VAL A 101 -11.06 2.01 19.73
C VAL A 101 -12.06 2.18 18.59
N SER A 102 -12.00 3.33 17.91
CA SER A 102 -12.74 3.68 16.69
C SER A 102 -11.79 4.15 15.60
N ILE A 103 -12.21 4.01 14.33
CA ILE A 103 -11.49 4.55 13.18
C ILE A 103 -12.07 5.92 12.86
N GLU A 104 -11.21 6.91 12.68
CA GLU A 104 -11.56 8.25 12.23
C GLU A 104 -11.07 8.47 10.80
N HIS A 105 -11.86 9.20 10.03
CA HIS A 105 -11.46 9.71 8.72
C HIS A 105 -11.01 11.16 8.89
N VAL A 106 -9.75 11.45 8.60
CA VAL A 106 -9.24 12.81 8.73
C VAL A 106 -9.97 13.73 7.75
N LEU A 107 -9.93 13.41 6.44
CA LEU A 107 -10.85 13.92 5.43
C LEU A 107 -12.25 13.34 5.68
N PRO A 108 -13.27 14.15 6.01
CA PRO A 108 -14.60 13.66 6.36
C PRO A 108 -15.30 12.94 5.21
N GLN A 109 -16.13 11.93 5.54
CA GLN A 109 -17.03 11.30 4.56
C GLN A 109 -18.05 12.28 3.98
N THR A 110 -18.46 13.29 4.77
CA THR A 110 -19.37 14.34 4.34
C THR A 110 -18.81 15.69 4.79
N PRO A 111 -17.90 16.29 4.01
CA PRO A 111 -17.43 17.64 4.26
C PRO A 111 -18.60 18.63 4.30
N ARG A 112 -18.49 19.69 5.10
CA ARG A 112 -19.51 20.75 5.10
C ARG A 112 -19.37 21.58 3.83
N GLU A 113 -20.47 22.12 3.34
CA GLU A 113 -20.43 23.13 2.28
C GLU A 113 -19.56 24.32 2.74
N GLY A 114 -18.66 24.77 1.88
CA GLY A 114 -17.70 25.84 2.21
C GLY A 114 -16.60 25.47 3.20
N SER A 115 -16.43 24.18 3.56
CA SER A 115 -15.25 23.73 4.32
C SER A 115 -13.97 23.73 3.47
N GLU A 116 -12.82 23.86 4.13
CA GLU A 116 -11.49 23.83 3.49
C GLU A 116 -11.29 22.54 2.67
N TRP A 117 -11.94 21.45 3.07
CA TRP A 117 -11.91 20.18 2.35
C TRP A 117 -12.37 20.29 0.89
N ASN A 118 -13.32 21.16 0.58
CA ASN A 118 -13.81 21.33 -0.80
C ASN A 118 -12.89 22.24 -1.63
N GLU A 119 -11.98 22.98 -0.98
CA GLU A 119 -10.95 23.78 -1.64
C GLU A 119 -9.71 22.92 -1.92
N ASP A 120 -9.33 22.09 -0.95
CA ASP A 120 -8.13 21.25 -1.01
C ASP A 120 -8.33 19.92 -1.78
N PHE A 121 -9.56 19.39 -1.87
CA PHE A 121 -9.85 18.13 -2.56
C PHE A 121 -10.90 18.33 -3.64
N THR A 122 -10.62 17.81 -4.84
CA THR A 122 -11.66 17.62 -5.84
C THR A 122 -12.58 16.45 -5.45
N GLU A 123 -13.77 16.36 -6.06
CA GLU A 123 -14.64 15.18 -5.89
C GLU A 123 -13.93 13.87 -6.26
N TYR A 124 -13.05 13.92 -7.26
CA TYR A 124 -12.23 12.77 -7.64
C TYR A 124 -11.26 12.38 -6.53
N ASP A 125 -10.52 13.35 -5.97
CA ASP A 125 -9.55 13.08 -4.90
C ASP A 125 -10.24 12.59 -3.63
N HIS A 126 -11.38 13.18 -3.29
CA HIS A 126 -12.20 12.74 -2.16
C HIS A 126 -12.58 11.27 -2.31
N GLY A 127 -13.15 10.89 -3.45
CA GLY A 127 -13.51 9.51 -3.74
C GLY A 127 -12.31 8.55 -3.74
N GLN A 128 -11.15 8.98 -4.26
CA GLN A 128 -9.95 8.14 -4.28
C GLN A 128 -9.40 7.85 -2.87
N TRP A 129 -9.38 8.85 -1.99
CA TRP A 129 -8.63 8.78 -0.74
C TRP A 129 -9.48 8.48 0.49
N LEU A 130 -10.80 8.67 0.41
CA LEU A 130 -11.68 8.62 1.58
C LEU A 130 -11.49 7.36 2.43
N HIS A 131 -11.52 6.18 1.79
CA HIS A 131 -11.53 4.89 2.49
C HIS A 131 -10.17 4.16 2.52
N ARG A 132 -9.09 4.84 2.11
CA ARG A 132 -7.74 4.26 2.04
C ARG A 132 -6.92 4.57 3.30
N LEU A 133 -5.93 3.74 3.59
CA LEU A 133 -5.12 3.82 4.83
C LEU A 133 -4.54 5.22 5.12
N GLY A 134 -4.15 5.98 4.09
CA GLY A 134 -3.58 7.31 4.28
C GLY A 134 -4.51 8.27 5.02
N ASN A 135 -5.83 8.13 4.83
CA ASN A 135 -6.84 8.98 5.43
C ASN A 135 -7.34 8.51 6.81
N LEU A 136 -6.92 7.32 7.25
CA LEU A 136 -7.49 6.66 8.43
C LEU A 136 -6.56 6.78 9.64
N VAL A 137 -7.15 7.03 10.80
CA VAL A 137 -6.45 7.06 12.09
C VAL A 137 -7.25 6.36 13.18
N LEU A 138 -6.60 6.06 14.31
CA LEU A 138 -7.23 5.47 15.47
C LEU A 138 -7.54 6.54 16.52
N LEU A 139 -8.76 6.52 17.04
CA LEU A 139 -9.19 7.40 18.14
C LEU A 139 -10.06 6.64 19.13
N SER A 140 -10.14 7.14 20.35
CA SER A 140 -11.23 6.75 21.24
C SER A 140 -12.57 7.23 20.66
N ARG A 141 -13.66 6.49 20.94
CA ARG A 141 -15.00 6.89 20.46
C ARG A 141 -15.39 8.31 20.86
N SER A 142 -15.02 8.72 22.07
CA SER A 142 -15.32 10.07 22.57
C SER A 142 -14.61 11.15 21.74
N LYS A 143 -13.32 10.96 21.42
CA LYS A 143 -12.56 11.91 20.59
C LYS A 143 -13.07 11.95 19.16
N ASN A 144 -13.36 10.78 18.57
CA ASN A 144 -13.93 10.68 17.24
C ASN A 144 -15.28 11.44 17.16
N SER A 145 -16.17 11.23 18.13
CA SER A 145 -17.44 11.96 18.22
C SER A 145 -17.28 13.48 18.38
N GLN A 146 -16.14 13.97 18.89
CA GLN A 146 -15.88 15.41 19.03
C GLN A 146 -15.24 16.02 17.77
N ALA A 147 -14.53 15.21 16.97
CA ALA A 147 -13.88 15.66 15.74
C ALA A 147 -14.89 15.98 14.61
N GLN A 148 -16.02 15.28 14.56
CA GLN A 148 -17.11 15.54 13.61
C GLN A 148 -16.59 15.70 12.16
N ASN A 149 -17.26 16.51 11.35
CA ASN A 149 -16.82 16.92 10.02
C ASN A 149 -16.22 18.33 10.01
N TYR A 150 -15.54 18.72 11.09
CA TYR A 150 -14.82 20.00 11.14
C TYR A 150 -13.61 20.01 10.19
N ASP A 151 -13.07 21.20 9.97
CA ASP A 151 -11.83 21.43 9.25
C ASP A 151 -10.64 20.80 10.01
N PHE A 152 -9.56 20.51 9.29
CA PHE A 152 -8.37 19.81 9.75
C PHE A 152 -7.77 20.43 11.00
N THR A 153 -7.65 21.76 11.03
CA THR A 153 -7.08 22.47 12.18
C THR A 153 -7.92 22.24 13.44
N GLU A 154 -9.25 22.30 13.32
CA GLU A 154 -10.15 22.03 14.44
C GLU A 154 -10.09 20.54 14.85
N LYS A 155 -10.12 19.61 13.89
CA LYS A 155 -9.98 18.17 14.15
C LYS A 155 -8.71 17.84 14.93
N LYS A 156 -7.56 18.38 14.50
CA LYS A 156 -6.27 18.22 15.20
C LYS A 156 -6.35 18.64 16.66
N SER A 157 -7.02 19.76 16.94
CA SER A 157 -7.22 20.23 18.31
C SER A 157 -8.02 19.22 19.15
N LYS A 158 -9.08 18.63 18.59
CA LYS A 158 -9.92 17.62 19.27
C LYS A 158 -9.19 16.31 19.50
N TYR A 159 -8.29 15.91 18.60
CA TYR A 159 -7.45 14.72 18.79
C TYR A 159 -6.60 14.83 20.07
N PHE A 160 -6.21 16.05 20.45
CA PHE A 160 -5.33 16.31 21.59
C PHE A 160 -6.05 16.77 22.87
N GLN A 161 -7.33 17.17 22.79
CA GLN A 161 -8.08 17.54 24.00
C GLN A 161 -8.18 16.35 24.97
N SER A 162 -7.40 16.41 26.03
CA SER A 162 -7.38 15.42 27.10
C SER A 162 -7.23 16.15 28.43
N SER A 163 -8.32 16.17 29.20
CA SER A 163 -8.35 16.50 30.62
C SER A 163 -7.90 15.33 31.53
N ARG A 164 -7.54 14.16 30.97
CA ARG A 164 -7.28 12.91 31.73
C ARG A 164 -6.14 12.01 31.23
N GLY A 165 -5.16 12.54 30.50
CA GLY A 165 -3.91 11.83 30.17
C GLY A 165 -4.02 10.60 29.26
N THR A 166 -5.03 10.50 28.38
CA THR A 166 -5.13 9.35 27.48
C THR A 166 -4.12 9.49 26.34
N SER A 167 -3.10 8.61 26.33
CA SER A 167 -2.08 8.55 25.28
C SER A 167 -2.72 8.37 23.90
N ASN A 168 -2.26 9.17 22.93
CA ASN A 168 -2.71 9.05 21.54
C ASN A 168 -1.98 7.91 20.86
N PHE A 169 -2.71 7.13 20.07
CA PHE A 169 -2.18 6.16 19.12
C PHE A 169 -0.98 6.77 18.36
N ALA A 170 0.11 6.01 18.22
CA ALA A 170 1.30 6.42 17.49
C ALA A 170 0.95 6.80 16.05
N LEU A 171 0.04 6.04 15.43
CA LEU A 171 -0.49 6.29 14.10
C LEU A 171 -1.15 7.67 13.97
N THR A 172 -1.90 8.09 14.99
CA THR A 172 -2.60 9.37 15.02
C THR A 172 -1.65 10.53 15.30
N SER A 173 -0.57 10.29 16.03
CA SER A 173 0.45 11.29 16.32
C SER A 173 1.15 11.80 15.05
N GLN A 174 1.28 10.97 14.02
CA GLN A 174 1.81 11.40 12.71
C GLN A 174 0.95 12.49 12.04
N VAL A 175 -0.37 12.44 12.22
CA VAL A 175 -1.30 13.47 11.68
C VAL A 175 -1.14 14.80 12.41
N LEU A 176 -0.77 14.77 13.70
CA LEU A 176 -0.52 16.00 14.46
C LEU A 176 0.65 16.81 13.90
N ASN A 177 1.65 16.13 13.34
CA ASN A 177 2.84 16.75 12.76
C ASN A 177 2.61 17.30 11.34
N SER A 178 1.47 17.01 10.71
CA SER A 178 1.14 17.51 9.37
C SER A 178 0.57 18.93 9.47
N VAL A 179 1.09 19.87 8.67
CA VAL A 179 0.66 21.27 8.67
C VAL A 179 -0.70 21.42 8.00
N SER A 180 -0.87 20.78 6.85
CA SER A 180 -2.10 20.71 6.07
C SER A 180 -2.43 19.25 5.74
N TRP A 181 -3.64 19.02 5.24
CA TRP A 181 -4.10 17.70 4.83
C TRP A 181 -4.59 17.77 3.39
N THR A 182 -3.69 17.56 2.43
CA THR A 182 -3.97 17.64 0.99
C THR A 182 -3.89 16.26 0.34
N PRO A 183 -4.36 16.07 -0.91
CA PRO A 183 -4.22 14.80 -1.63
C PRO A 183 -2.79 14.24 -1.63
N GLU A 184 -1.77 15.09 -1.81
CA GLU A 184 -0.36 14.70 -1.85
C GLU A 184 0.15 14.20 -0.49
N VAL A 185 -0.31 14.82 0.60
CA VAL A 185 0.00 14.38 1.97
C VAL A 185 -0.62 13.02 2.24
N VAL A 186 -1.88 12.84 1.84
CA VAL A 186 -2.60 11.58 2.01
C VAL A 186 -1.99 10.47 1.15
N GLU A 187 -1.63 10.74 -0.10
CA GLU A 187 -0.96 9.79 -1.00
C GLU A 187 0.37 9.32 -0.41
N ARG A 188 1.25 10.26 -0.03
CA ARG A 188 2.55 9.93 0.57
C ARG A 188 2.39 9.08 1.82
N ARG A 189 1.52 9.51 2.73
CA ARG A 189 1.21 8.76 3.94
C ARG A 189 0.67 7.37 3.61
N HIS A 190 -0.24 7.25 2.66
CA HIS A 190 -0.79 5.96 2.26
C HIS A 190 0.32 5.00 1.81
N SER A 191 1.20 5.45 0.90
CA SER A 191 2.33 4.65 0.44
C SER A 191 3.25 4.22 1.58
N ASP A 192 3.58 5.13 2.51
CA ASP A 192 4.44 4.81 3.66
C ASP A 192 3.83 3.74 4.57
N LEU A 193 2.53 3.84 4.86
CA LEU A 193 1.82 2.89 5.71
C LEU A 193 1.65 1.53 5.02
N VAL A 194 1.35 1.51 3.72
CA VAL A 194 1.28 0.27 2.93
C VAL A 194 2.65 -0.43 2.92
N ASN A 195 3.73 0.30 2.65
CA ASN A 195 5.08 -0.25 2.62
C ASN A 195 5.50 -0.85 3.97
N ARG A 196 5.13 -0.22 5.09
CA ARG A 196 5.33 -0.79 6.43
C ARG A 196 4.60 -2.12 6.60
N LEU A 197 3.33 -2.18 6.24
CA LEU A 197 2.53 -3.42 6.35
C LEU A 197 3.05 -4.53 5.44
N VAL A 198 3.55 -4.18 4.25
CA VAL A 198 4.25 -5.11 3.37
C VAL A 198 5.51 -5.67 4.05
N GLY A 199 6.26 -4.84 4.78
CA GLY A 199 7.40 -5.29 5.59
C GLY A 199 6.98 -6.18 6.77
N ILE A 200 6.02 -5.74 7.59
CA ILE A 200 5.54 -6.44 8.79
C ILE A 200 5.09 -7.86 8.47
N TRP A 201 4.31 -8.04 7.41
CA TRP A 201 3.79 -9.35 7.01
C TRP A 201 4.63 -10.03 5.92
N ASN A 202 5.82 -9.51 5.62
CA ASN A 202 6.70 -10.02 4.57
C ASN A 202 5.91 -10.33 3.27
N LEU A 203 5.13 -9.34 2.81
CA LEU A 203 4.33 -9.43 1.60
C LEU A 203 5.10 -9.02 0.35
N GLY A 204 6.41 -8.79 0.48
CA GLY A 204 7.29 -8.63 -0.68
C GLY A 204 7.26 -9.87 -1.56
N GLU A 205 7.82 -9.76 -2.76
CA GLU A 205 8.20 -10.97 -3.50
C GLU A 205 9.21 -11.71 -2.62
N GLU A 206 8.92 -12.97 -2.26
CA GLU A 206 9.94 -13.80 -1.61
C GLU A 206 11.14 -13.78 -2.55
N ASN A 207 12.29 -13.32 -2.05
CA ASN A 207 13.54 -13.37 -2.79
C ASN A 207 13.61 -14.73 -3.46
N ALA A 208 13.60 -14.73 -4.79
CA ALA A 208 13.92 -15.88 -5.62
C ALA A 208 15.42 -16.21 -5.49
N GLU A 209 15.93 -16.29 -4.26
CA GLU A 209 17.31 -16.69 -3.98
C GLU A 209 17.47 -18.23 -3.97
N GLU A 210 16.38 -18.98 -4.17
CA GLU A 210 16.44 -20.43 -4.46
C GLU A 210 15.60 -20.83 -5.67
N SER A 211 15.75 -20.12 -6.79
CA SER A 211 15.62 -20.75 -8.11
C SER A 211 16.13 -19.81 -9.22
N ASP A 212 17.26 -20.21 -9.81
CA ASP A 212 17.80 -19.78 -11.11
C ASP A 212 18.69 -18.51 -11.12
N PRO A 213 20.03 -18.67 -11.16
CA PRO A 213 20.99 -17.55 -11.22
C PRO A 213 20.92 -16.68 -12.49
N ASP A 214 20.19 -17.11 -13.53
CA ASP A 214 20.27 -16.51 -14.87
C ASP A 214 19.01 -15.72 -15.30
N ALA A 215 18.02 -15.54 -14.42
CA ALA A 215 16.88 -14.64 -14.66
C ALA A 215 16.94 -13.44 -13.69
N HIS A 216 17.88 -12.52 -13.93
CA HIS A 216 17.94 -11.23 -13.23
C HIS A 216 16.54 -10.61 -13.18
N GLY A 217 16.11 -10.11 -12.01
CA GLY A 217 14.75 -9.60 -11.69
C GLY A 217 14.21 -8.46 -12.56
N VAL A 218 14.20 -8.68 -13.86
CA VAL A 218 13.71 -7.85 -14.95
C VAL A 218 12.28 -8.27 -15.22
N LEU A 219 11.40 -7.29 -15.16
CA LEU A 219 10.00 -7.39 -15.50
C LEU A 219 9.78 -6.72 -16.85
N THR A 220 8.90 -7.33 -17.64
CA THR A 220 8.50 -6.85 -18.95
C THR A 220 7.06 -6.39 -18.90
N LEU A 221 6.77 -5.24 -19.49
CA LEU A 221 5.42 -4.75 -19.73
C LEU A 221 5.13 -4.83 -21.22
N PHE A 222 3.99 -5.40 -21.58
CA PHE A 222 3.46 -5.38 -22.94
C PHE A 222 2.12 -4.65 -22.99
N GLY A 223 2.01 -3.69 -23.90
CA GLY A 223 0.78 -2.97 -24.20
C GLY A 223 0.35 -3.18 -25.65
N THR A 224 -0.82 -2.64 -26.00
CA THR A 224 -1.31 -2.68 -27.38
C THR A 224 -0.54 -1.71 -28.29
N GLY A 225 -0.44 -2.03 -29.58
CA GLY A 225 0.18 -1.14 -30.57
C GLY A 225 1.69 -1.03 -30.45
N GLY A 226 2.38 -2.11 -30.04
CA GLY A 226 3.84 -2.18 -29.97
C GLY A 226 4.46 -1.57 -28.71
N VAL A 227 3.64 -1.04 -27.79
CA VAL A 227 4.11 -0.55 -26.48
C VAL A 227 4.74 -1.71 -25.71
N HIS A 228 5.97 -1.54 -25.27
CA HIS A 228 6.64 -2.50 -24.39
C HIS A 228 7.69 -1.80 -23.54
N ALA A 229 8.04 -2.39 -22.40
CA ALA A 229 9.10 -1.86 -21.56
C ALA A 229 9.77 -2.96 -20.73
N LEU A 230 11.02 -2.71 -20.35
CA LEU A 230 11.79 -3.50 -19.40
C LEU A 230 12.05 -2.65 -18.16
N GLY A 231 11.85 -3.23 -16.99
CA GLY A 231 12.16 -2.56 -15.74
C GLY A 231 12.43 -3.53 -14.61
N ARG A 232 12.98 -3.02 -13.51
CA ARG A 232 13.33 -3.82 -12.33
C ARG A 232 13.20 -3.01 -11.06
N PHE A 233 13.04 -3.70 -9.93
CA PHE A 233 13.19 -3.06 -8.64
C PHE A 233 14.67 -2.81 -8.34
N SER A 234 14.96 -1.60 -7.89
CA SER A 234 16.23 -1.25 -7.27
C SER A 234 16.22 -1.70 -5.81
N GLY A 235 17.38 -2.03 -5.24
CA GLY A 235 17.52 -2.51 -3.85
C GLY A 235 17.04 -1.52 -2.77
N ASN A 236 16.69 -0.29 -3.15
CA ASN A 236 16.08 0.73 -2.28
C ASN A 236 14.55 0.87 -2.44
N GLY A 237 13.89 -0.05 -3.14
CA GLY A 237 12.42 -0.08 -3.30
C GLY A 237 11.88 0.78 -4.46
N HIS A 238 12.74 1.55 -5.15
CA HIS A 238 12.36 2.24 -6.38
C HIS A 238 12.25 1.30 -7.57
N PHE A 239 11.50 1.69 -8.60
CA PHE A 239 11.37 0.93 -9.84
C PHE A 239 12.10 1.63 -10.97
N VAL A 240 13.02 0.95 -11.64
CA VAL A 240 13.81 1.50 -12.75
C VAL A 240 13.27 0.93 -14.05
N VAL A 241 12.85 1.79 -14.97
CA VAL A 241 12.57 1.42 -16.37
C VAL A 241 13.87 1.58 -17.14
N GLU A 242 14.41 0.49 -17.65
CA GLU A 242 15.69 0.47 -18.37
C GLU A 242 15.51 0.78 -19.85
N GLU A 243 14.45 0.23 -20.44
CA GLU A 243 14.10 0.41 -21.85
C GLU A 243 12.57 0.52 -21.98
N ALA A 244 12.08 1.39 -22.87
CA ALA A 244 10.65 1.48 -23.13
C ALA A 244 10.31 2.05 -24.51
N MET A 245 9.32 1.42 -25.16
CA MET A 245 8.51 2.00 -26.21
C MET A 245 7.19 2.46 -25.60
N VAL A 246 7.09 3.76 -25.37
CA VAL A 246 6.04 4.46 -24.65
C VAL A 246 4.93 4.89 -25.60
N ARG A 247 3.68 4.81 -25.14
CA ARG A 247 2.53 5.30 -25.91
C ARG A 247 2.55 6.84 -26.00
N PRO A 248 2.51 7.45 -27.20
CA PRO A 248 2.45 8.92 -27.29
C PRO A 248 1.14 9.49 -26.78
N GLN A 249 0.01 8.84 -27.09
CA GLN A 249 -1.31 9.30 -26.67
C GLN A 249 -1.54 9.06 -25.17
N VAL A 250 -2.03 10.08 -24.48
CA VAL A 250 -2.38 10.04 -23.06
C VAL A 250 -3.89 10.01 -22.87
N ARG A 251 -4.38 9.28 -21.88
CA ARG A 251 -5.79 9.31 -21.45
C ARG A 251 -5.98 10.30 -20.30
N VAL A 252 -7.23 10.68 -20.07
CA VAL A 252 -7.62 11.59 -18.98
C VAL A 252 -7.16 11.07 -17.60
N SER A 253 -7.12 9.76 -17.42
CA SER A 253 -6.70 9.11 -16.17
C SER A 253 -5.18 9.17 -15.88
N MET A 254 -4.38 9.78 -16.75
CA MET A 254 -2.95 9.97 -16.50
C MET A 254 -2.71 11.24 -15.68
N ARG A 255 -1.91 11.14 -14.63
CA ARG A 255 -1.50 12.26 -13.76
C ARG A 255 -0.79 13.35 -14.55
N ASN A 256 -1.08 14.61 -14.22
CA ASN A 256 -0.49 15.77 -14.89
C ASN A 256 1.03 15.82 -14.71
N SER A 257 1.54 15.42 -13.54
CA SER A 257 2.98 15.31 -13.28
C SER A 257 3.72 14.43 -14.28
N PHE A 258 3.09 13.36 -14.78
CA PHE A 258 3.69 12.52 -15.82
C PHE A 258 3.52 13.07 -17.24
N LYS A 259 2.49 13.88 -17.50
CA LYS A 259 2.39 14.62 -18.76
C LYS A 259 3.54 15.63 -18.85
N ASP A 260 3.73 16.41 -17.78
CA ASP A 260 4.81 17.38 -17.65
C ASP A 260 6.19 16.69 -17.73
N LEU A 261 6.34 15.53 -17.08
CA LEU A 261 7.57 14.73 -17.16
C LEU A 261 7.86 14.28 -18.61
N ARG A 262 6.86 13.76 -19.32
CA ARG A 262 7.04 13.35 -20.73
C ARG A 262 7.43 14.52 -21.61
N ASP A 263 6.78 15.68 -21.46
CA ASP A 263 7.12 16.88 -22.22
C ASP A 263 8.55 17.35 -21.92
N GLY A 264 8.94 17.35 -20.65
CA GLY A 264 10.30 17.66 -20.23
C GLY A 264 11.35 16.69 -20.80
N LEU A 265 11.05 15.38 -20.83
CA LEU A 265 11.94 14.36 -21.39
C LEU A 265 12.05 14.45 -22.92
N ARG A 266 10.97 14.84 -23.62
CA ARG A 266 11.02 15.12 -25.07
C ARG A 266 11.90 16.31 -25.39
N LEU A 267 11.79 17.40 -24.62
CA LEU A 267 12.66 18.57 -24.77
C LEU A 267 14.13 18.22 -24.54
N LYS A 268 14.41 17.31 -23.59
CA LYS A 268 15.76 16.81 -23.28
C LYS A 268 16.26 15.70 -24.22
N GLN A 269 15.45 15.28 -25.19
CA GLN A 269 15.77 14.16 -26.10
C GLN A 269 16.00 12.82 -25.38
N VAL A 270 15.43 12.65 -24.18
CA VAL A 270 15.43 11.38 -23.43
C VAL A 270 14.24 10.50 -23.84
N LEU A 271 13.18 11.12 -24.37
CA LEU A 271 12.02 10.45 -24.94
C LEU A 271 11.84 10.91 -26.39
N VAL A 272 12.20 10.07 -27.36
CA VAL A 272 12.30 10.43 -28.78
C VAL A 272 11.25 9.72 -29.63
N GLU A 273 10.81 10.31 -30.73
CA GLU A 273 9.85 9.69 -31.64
C GLU A 273 10.52 8.55 -32.43
N GLU A 274 9.92 7.35 -32.39
CA GLU A 274 10.36 6.17 -33.14
C GLU A 274 9.11 5.48 -33.71
N GLY A 275 8.80 5.80 -34.97
CA GLY A 275 7.55 5.40 -35.62
C GLY A 275 6.33 6.03 -34.95
N ASP A 276 5.32 5.22 -34.64
CA ASP A 276 4.09 5.65 -33.95
C ASP A 276 4.22 5.67 -32.41
N LEU A 277 5.43 5.47 -31.88
CA LEU A 277 5.73 5.35 -30.45
C LEU A 277 6.82 6.34 -30.02
N LEU A 278 7.02 6.44 -28.71
CA LEU A 278 8.11 7.20 -28.11
C LEU A 278 9.14 6.26 -27.48
N LYS A 279 10.38 6.28 -27.93
CA LYS A 279 11.49 5.49 -27.36
C LYS A 279 12.13 6.22 -26.18
N LEU A 280 12.23 5.54 -25.05
CA LEU A 280 13.05 5.96 -23.92
C LEU A 280 14.51 5.58 -24.21
N VAL A 281 15.42 6.57 -24.25
CA VAL A 281 16.84 6.34 -24.58
C VAL A 281 17.75 6.25 -23.35
N GLU A 282 17.27 6.66 -22.17
CA GLU A 282 17.99 6.55 -20.91
C GLU A 282 17.10 5.96 -19.82
N PRO A 283 17.64 5.15 -18.89
CA PRO A 283 16.86 4.58 -17.80
C PRO A 283 16.22 5.66 -16.90
N LEU A 284 14.99 5.39 -16.45
CA LEU A 284 14.23 6.31 -15.62
C LEU A 284 13.76 5.63 -14.34
N THR A 285 13.96 6.30 -13.20
CA THR A 285 13.59 5.77 -11.89
C THR A 285 12.26 6.35 -11.42
N PHE A 286 11.41 5.49 -10.86
CA PHE A 286 10.09 5.79 -10.36
C PHE A 286 9.95 5.35 -8.91
N THR A 287 8.99 5.96 -8.21
CA THR A 287 8.63 5.63 -6.83
C THR A 287 7.97 4.27 -6.70
N SER A 288 7.38 3.73 -7.77
CA SER A 288 6.75 2.41 -7.79
C SER A 288 6.61 1.84 -9.21
N SER A 289 6.31 0.55 -9.32
CA SER A 289 6.01 -0.10 -10.60
C SER A 289 4.72 0.42 -11.23
N SER A 290 3.74 0.89 -10.44
CA SER A 290 2.52 1.53 -10.95
C SER A 290 2.79 2.89 -11.58
N ALA A 291 3.65 3.70 -10.94
CA ALA A 291 4.13 4.97 -11.51
C ALA A 291 4.84 4.73 -12.86
N ALA A 292 5.70 3.72 -12.93
CA ALA A 292 6.37 3.32 -14.17
C ALA A 292 5.38 2.83 -15.25
N ALA A 293 4.40 2.00 -14.88
CA ALA A 293 3.40 1.49 -15.83
C ALA A 293 2.55 2.63 -16.41
N GLU A 294 2.13 3.58 -15.57
CA GLU A 294 1.38 4.76 -15.99
C GLU A 294 2.18 5.61 -16.98
N PHE A 295 3.47 5.84 -16.68
CA PHE A 295 4.38 6.54 -17.56
C PHE A 295 4.55 5.85 -18.92
N VAL A 296 4.58 4.52 -18.99
CA VAL A 296 4.75 3.78 -20.26
C VAL A 296 3.45 3.73 -21.06
N LEU A 297 2.32 3.45 -20.40
CA LEU A 297 1.04 3.16 -21.05
C LEU A 297 0.25 4.41 -21.43
N GLY A 298 0.50 5.54 -20.75
CA GLY A 298 -0.22 6.80 -20.97
C GLY A 298 -1.57 6.88 -20.25
N TYR A 299 -1.79 6.02 -19.25
CA TYR A 299 -3.00 6.00 -18.42
C TYR A 299 -2.72 5.30 -17.09
N SER A 300 -3.47 5.64 -16.03
CA SER A 300 -3.33 4.98 -14.73
C SER A 300 -3.52 3.47 -14.85
N ALA A 301 -2.53 2.71 -14.40
CA ALA A 301 -2.49 1.26 -14.47
C ALA A 301 -1.81 0.67 -13.24
N SER A 302 -2.27 -0.50 -12.82
CA SER A 302 -1.66 -1.24 -11.71
C SER A 302 -0.34 -1.87 -12.18
N GLY A 303 0.77 -1.41 -11.62
CA GLY A 303 2.10 -1.94 -11.91
C GLY A 303 2.17 -3.47 -11.80
N PRO A 304 1.76 -4.08 -10.68
CA PRO A 304 1.78 -5.55 -10.51
C PRO A 304 0.97 -6.34 -11.55
N LEU A 305 -0.04 -5.72 -12.19
CA LEU A 305 -0.79 -6.36 -13.26
C LEU A 305 -0.13 -6.20 -14.63
N MET A 306 0.57 -5.08 -14.84
CA MET A 306 1.14 -4.73 -16.14
C MET A 306 2.56 -5.24 -16.36
N TRP A 307 3.37 -5.33 -15.29
CA TRP A 307 4.74 -5.83 -15.32
C TRP A 307 4.74 -7.34 -15.03
N LYS A 308 5.35 -8.12 -15.93
CA LYS A 308 5.41 -9.58 -15.89
C LYS A 308 6.84 -10.06 -15.93
N SER A 309 7.13 -11.05 -15.09
CA SER A 309 8.41 -11.77 -15.18
C SER A 309 8.49 -12.57 -16.49
N VAL A 310 9.68 -13.06 -16.84
CA VAL A 310 9.90 -13.92 -18.03
C VAL A 310 9.02 -15.19 -17.99
N SER A 311 8.59 -15.62 -16.80
CA SER A 311 7.66 -16.75 -16.60
C SER A 311 6.17 -16.39 -16.75
N GLY A 312 5.84 -15.12 -17.06
CA GLY A 312 4.48 -14.66 -17.33
C GLY A 312 3.58 -14.48 -16.11
N VAL A 313 4.13 -14.59 -14.90
CA VAL A 313 3.44 -14.31 -13.63
C VAL A 313 3.49 -12.82 -13.32
#